data_AF-A0A9X8YLU2-F1
#
_entry.id   AF-A0A9X8YLU2-F1
#
_cell.length_a   1.000
_cell.length_b   1.000
_cell.length_c   1.000
_cell.angle_alpha   90.00
_cell.angle_beta   90.00
_cell.angle_gamma   90.00
#
_symmetry.space_group_name_H-M   'P 1'
#
loop_
_entity.id
_entity.type
_entity.pdbx_description
1 polymer ?
#
loop_
_entity_poly.entity_id
_entity_poly.type
_entity_poly.pdbx_seq_one_letter_code
_entity_poly.pdbx_strand_id
1 'polypeptide(L)'
;RIDGLPEAQQWQAPLWARLVEYTRELGQPEWHRANLYSRFIHALEQATTCPPGLPPRVFICGISALPPVYLEALQALGRHIDIHLMFTNPCRYYWGDIQDYAFLARLQSRKRRHYHQAREQGLFREPADAARLFDAEGQQQLSNPLLASWGKLGRDHLYLLS
;
A
#
# COMPACT_ATOMS: atom_id res chain seq x y z
N ARG A 1 -9.74 -19.71 -19.42
CA ARG A 1 -10.17 -18.30 -19.54
C ARG A 1 -10.44 -17.81 -18.13
N ILE A 2 -9.87 -16.68 -17.72
CA ILE A 2 -10.19 -16.07 -16.43
C ILE A 2 -11.35 -15.10 -16.70
N ASP A 3 -12.46 -15.28 -15.99
CA ASP A 3 -13.65 -14.45 -16.19
C ASP A 3 -13.38 -13.00 -15.76
N GLY A 4 -13.93 -12.04 -16.50
CA GLY A 4 -13.78 -10.60 -16.23
C GLY A 4 -12.55 -9.91 -16.85
N LEU A 5 -11.67 -10.62 -17.56
CA LEU A 5 -10.54 -10.01 -18.25
C LEU A 5 -10.84 -9.66 -19.73
N PRO A 6 -10.17 -8.64 -20.31
CA PRO A 6 -10.33 -8.28 -21.72
C PRO A 6 -9.97 -9.42 -22.69
N GLU A 7 -10.53 -9.39 -23.90
CA GLU A 7 -10.26 -10.39 -24.95
C GLU A 7 -8.78 -10.50 -25.30
N ALA A 8 -8.04 -9.39 -25.19
CA ALA A 8 -6.59 -9.35 -25.40
C ALA A 8 -5.81 -10.39 -24.58
N GLN A 9 -6.35 -10.82 -23.43
CA GLN A 9 -5.75 -11.87 -22.61
C GLN A 9 -5.57 -13.20 -23.37
N GLN A 10 -6.40 -13.47 -24.38
CA GLN A 10 -6.32 -14.68 -25.20
C GLN A 10 -4.98 -14.80 -25.93
N TRP A 11 -4.37 -13.67 -26.33
CA TRP A 11 -3.05 -13.68 -26.97
C TRP A 11 -1.94 -13.24 -26.00
N GLN A 12 -2.21 -12.35 -25.04
CA GLN A 12 -1.19 -11.87 -24.10
C GLN A 12 -0.66 -12.97 -23.19
N ALA A 13 -1.54 -13.83 -22.67
CA ALA A 13 -1.12 -14.93 -21.80
C ALA A 13 -0.20 -15.95 -22.48
N PRO A 14 -0.56 -16.54 -23.66
CA PRO A 14 0.35 -17.45 -24.35
C PRO A 14 1.61 -16.74 -24.86
N LEU A 15 1.51 -15.46 -25.27
CA LEU A 15 2.69 -14.69 -25.68
C LEU A 15 3.68 -14.54 -24.52
N TRP A 16 3.21 -14.20 -23.32
CA TRP A 16 4.06 -14.09 -22.13
C TRP A 16 4.74 -15.42 -21.79
N ALA A 17 3.99 -16.54 -21.84
CA ALA A 17 4.56 -17.87 -21.63
C ALA A 17 5.69 -18.17 -22.64
N ARG A 18 5.46 -17.89 -23.92
CA ARG A 18 6.47 -18.07 -24.98
C ARG A 18 7.67 -17.15 -24.78
N LEU A 19 7.48 -15.92 -24.29
CA LEU A 19 8.57 -15.00 -24.00
C LEU A 19 9.46 -15.52 -22.87
N VAL A 20 8.86 -16.08 -21.81
CA VAL A 20 9.62 -16.69 -20.69
C VAL A 20 10.40 -17.90 -21.18
N GLU A 21 9.78 -18.78 -21.97
CA GLU A 21 10.46 -19.94 -22.58
C GLU A 21 11.62 -19.51 -23.47
N TYR A 22 11.41 -18.50 -24.33
CA TYR A 22 12.45 -17.97 -25.20
C TYR A 22 13.62 -17.35 -24.41
N THR A 23 13.32 -16.63 -23.32
CA THR A 23 14.35 -16.08 -22.42
C THR A 23 15.20 -17.20 -21.80
N ARG A 24 14.56 -18.32 -21.44
CA ARG A 24 15.25 -19.52 -20.94
C ARG A 24 16.12 -20.18 -22.02
N GLU A 25 15.62 -20.30 -23.25
CA GLU A 25 16.38 -20.83 -24.40
C GLU A 25 17.63 -20.00 -24.69
N LEU A 26 17.57 -18.68 -24.50
CA LEU A 26 18.71 -17.78 -24.59
C LEU A 26 19.70 -17.89 -23.42
N GLY A 27 19.42 -18.72 -22.42
CA GLY A 27 20.24 -18.86 -21.21
C GLY A 27 20.23 -17.61 -20.32
N GLN A 28 19.22 -16.75 -20.45
CA GLN A 28 19.09 -15.53 -19.67
C GLN A 28 18.38 -15.79 -18.34
N PRO A 29 18.61 -14.97 -17.30
CA PRO A 29 17.92 -15.12 -16.03
C PRO A 29 16.41 -14.91 -16.18
N GLU A 30 15.61 -15.84 -15.65
CA GLU A 30 14.14 -15.77 -15.65
C GLU A 30 13.58 -14.80 -14.59
N TRP A 31 14.41 -13.89 -14.08
CA TRP A 31 14.03 -12.95 -13.03
C TRP A 31 13.20 -11.81 -13.59
N HIS A 32 11.97 -11.68 -13.10
CA HIS A 32 11.11 -10.55 -13.39
C HIS A 32 10.54 -9.98 -12.10
N ARG A 33 10.12 -8.71 -12.12
CA ARG A 33 9.69 -8.01 -10.88
C ARG A 33 8.67 -8.79 -10.07
N ALA A 34 7.67 -9.41 -10.73
CA ALA A 34 6.64 -10.18 -10.03
C ALA A 34 7.20 -11.39 -9.26
N ASN A 35 8.08 -12.23 -9.85
CA ASN A 35 8.62 -13.39 -9.14
C ASN A 35 9.67 -12.98 -8.09
N LEU A 36 10.41 -11.91 -8.36
CA LEU A 36 11.39 -11.37 -7.43
C LEU A 36 10.73 -10.80 -6.18
N TYR A 37 9.62 -10.06 -6.29
CA TYR A 37 8.94 -9.50 -5.12
C TYR A 37 8.42 -10.59 -4.18
N SER A 38 7.74 -11.60 -4.70
CA SER A 38 7.26 -12.72 -3.89
C SER A 38 8.40 -13.45 -3.18
N ARG A 39 9.50 -13.72 -3.91
CA ARG A 39 10.69 -14.34 -3.31
C ARG A 39 11.38 -13.45 -2.28
N PHE A 40 11.48 -12.15 -2.54
CA PHE A 40 12.09 -11.16 -1.65
C PHE A 40 11.32 -11.07 -0.32
N ILE A 41 9.99 -10.91 -0.40
CA ILE A 41 9.11 -10.86 0.77
C ILE A 41 9.25 -12.16 1.56
N HIS A 42 9.13 -13.31 0.90
CA HIS A 42 9.24 -14.61 1.55
C HIS A 42 10.59 -14.80 2.26
N ALA A 43 11.70 -14.45 1.61
CA ALA A 43 13.03 -14.56 2.20
C ALA A 43 13.19 -13.69 3.45
N LEU A 44 12.64 -12.47 3.44
CA LEU A 44 12.68 -11.58 4.61
C LEU A 44 11.75 -12.05 5.72
N GLU A 45 10.58 -12.59 5.40
CA GLU A 45 9.63 -13.07 6.42
C GLU A 45 10.13 -14.31 7.16
N GLN A 46 10.89 -15.17 6.48
CA GLN A 46 11.49 -16.39 7.03
C GLN A 46 12.85 -16.13 7.71
N ALA A 47 13.51 -15.02 7.39
CA ALA A 47 14.79 -14.68 8.03
C ALA A 47 14.58 -14.39 9.52
N THR A 48 15.33 -15.10 10.37
CA THR A 48 15.34 -14.89 11.83
C THR A 48 16.30 -13.79 12.26
N THR A 49 17.29 -13.49 11.42
CA THR A 49 18.28 -12.43 11.62
C THR A 49 18.31 -11.50 10.42
N CYS A 50 18.68 -10.24 10.64
CA CYS A 50 18.82 -9.24 9.57
C CYS A 50 19.79 -9.75 8.47
N PRO A 51 19.33 -9.87 7.21
CA PRO A 51 20.19 -10.29 6.12
C PRO A 51 21.41 -9.36 5.93
N PRO A 52 22.58 -9.90 5.59
CA PRO A 52 23.78 -9.09 5.40
C PRO A 52 23.63 -8.15 4.20
N GLY A 53 24.27 -6.98 4.27
CA GLY A 53 24.30 -6.00 3.18
C GLY A 53 23.11 -5.05 3.12
N LEU A 54 22.12 -5.18 4.01
CA LEU A 54 21.06 -4.20 4.14
C LEU A 54 21.55 -2.93 4.86
N PRO A 55 21.12 -1.73 4.44
CA PRO A 55 21.42 -0.50 5.16
C PRO A 55 20.68 -0.50 6.51
N PRO A 56 21.20 0.17 7.55
CA PRO A 56 20.54 0.20 8.86
C PRO A 56 19.20 0.93 8.83
N ARG A 57 19.00 1.85 7.88
CA ARG A 57 17.79 2.66 7.75
C ARG A 57 17.54 3.12 6.31
N VAL A 58 16.26 3.31 5.96
CA VAL A 58 15.81 3.86 4.68
C VAL A 58 14.78 4.95 4.92
N PHE A 59 14.91 6.07 4.20
CA PHE A 59 13.95 7.16 4.20
C PHE A 59 13.25 7.24 2.85
N ILE A 60 11.92 7.37 2.87
CA ILE A 60 11.09 7.53 1.68
C ILE A 60 10.36 8.86 1.81
N CYS A 61 10.77 9.83 0.99
CA CYS A 61 10.31 11.22 1.07
C CYS A 61 9.61 11.63 -0.23
N GLY A 62 8.51 12.40 -0.11
CA GLY A 62 7.90 13.06 -1.26
C GLY A 62 7.22 12.12 -2.27
N ILE A 63 7.04 10.84 -1.93
CA ILE A 63 6.30 9.89 -2.76
C ILE A 63 4.84 9.89 -2.31
N SER A 64 3.96 10.34 -3.19
CA SER A 64 2.52 10.49 -2.92
C SER A 64 1.73 9.19 -3.07
N ALA A 65 2.25 8.22 -3.83
CA ALA A 65 1.67 6.89 -3.95
C ALA A 65 2.74 5.82 -4.24
N LEU A 66 2.61 4.68 -3.58
CA LEU A 66 3.37 3.46 -3.83
C LEU A 66 2.42 2.33 -4.26
N PRO A 67 2.83 1.46 -5.20
CA PRO A 67 2.07 0.24 -5.51
C PRO A 67 1.92 -0.65 -4.25
N PRO A 68 0.80 -1.39 -4.10
CA PRO A 68 0.58 -2.26 -2.94
C PRO A 68 1.73 -3.24 -2.67
N VAL A 69 2.26 -3.89 -3.72
CA VAL A 69 3.39 -4.84 -3.59
C VAL A 69 4.68 -4.18 -3.07
N TYR A 70 4.86 -2.87 -3.26
CA TYR A 70 6.00 -2.15 -2.71
C TYR A 70 5.80 -1.91 -1.21
N LEU A 71 4.57 -1.63 -0.77
CA LEU A 71 4.25 -1.49 0.66
C LEU A 71 4.44 -2.82 1.40
N GLU A 72 4.02 -3.94 0.81
CA GLU A 72 4.28 -5.29 1.35
C GLU A 72 5.78 -5.58 1.45
N ALA A 73 6.55 -5.27 0.40
CA ALA A 73 8.01 -5.43 0.42
C ALA A 73 8.67 -4.55 1.49
N LEU A 74 8.23 -3.31 1.66
CA LEU A 74 8.72 -2.39 2.69
C LEU A 74 8.33 -2.85 4.10
N GLN A 75 7.14 -3.44 4.27
CA GLN A 75 6.70 -4.02 5.54
C GLN A 75 7.58 -5.22 5.92
N ALA A 76 7.85 -6.12 4.98
CA ALA A 76 8.75 -7.25 5.19
C ALA A 76 10.17 -6.78 5.53
N LEU A 77 10.67 -5.77 4.82
CA LEU A 77 11.97 -5.16 5.06
C LEU A 77 12.06 -4.45 6.42
N GLY A 78 10.98 -3.78 6.82
CA GLY A 78 10.85 -3.08 8.10
C GLY A 78 10.90 -3.97 9.34
N ARG A 79 10.85 -5.30 9.17
CA ARG A 79 11.13 -6.26 10.25
C ARG A 79 12.62 -6.36 10.60
N HIS A 80 13.50 -5.90 9.70
CA HIS A 80 14.95 -6.07 9.80
C HIS A 80 15.72 -4.76 9.87
N ILE A 81 15.18 -3.68 9.31
CA ILE A 81 15.81 -2.36 9.25
C ILE A 81 14.80 -1.26 9.51
N ASP A 82 15.27 -0.06 9.87
CA ASP A 82 14.39 1.08 10.10
C ASP A 82 13.86 1.65 8.78
N ILE A 83 12.54 1.60 8.57
CA ILE A 83 11.87 2.22 7.44
C ILE A 83 11.13 3.47 7.90
N HIS A 84 11.56 4.63 7.39
CA HIS A 84 10.92 5.91 7.65
C HIS A 84 10.17 6.38 6.40
N LEU A 85 8.84 6.23 6.42
CA LEU A 85 7.96 6.72 5.35
C LEU A 85 7.44 8.12 5.71
N MET A 86 7.96 9.15 5.03
CA MET A 86 7.51 10.54 5.19
C MET A 86 6.41 10.86 4.17
N PHE A 87 5.19 10.46 4.51
CA PHE A 87 4.01 10.72 3.69
C PHE A 87 3.47 12.14 3.91
N THR A 88 3.42 12.94 2.85
CA THR A 88 2.89 14.31 2.89
C THR A 88 1.37 14.28 2.75
N ASN A 89 0.68 14.22 3.88
CA ASN A 89 -0.78 14.14 3.93
C ASN A 89 -1.42 15.55 3.93
N PRO A 90 -2.27 15.90 2.95
CA PRO A 90 -2.92 17.22 2.88
C PRO A 90 -4.02 17.42 3.93
N CYS A 91 -4.41 16.38 4.67
CA CYS A 91 -5.43 16.45 5.70
C CYS A 91 -4.98 15.74 6.98
N ARG A 92 -5.20 16.36 8.14
CA ARG A 92 -4.86 15.76 9.43
C ARG A 92 -5.71 14.54 9.80
N TYR A 93 -6.97 14.52 9.32
CA TYR A 93 -7.94 13.45 9.58
C TYR A 93 -7.90 12.40 8.47
N TYR A 94 -8.53 11.25 8.71
CA TYR A 94 -8.75 10.24 7.68
C TYR A 94 -9.72 10.76 6.63
N TRP A 95 -9.36 10.58 5.37
CA TRP A 95 -10.11 11.03 4.19
C TRP A 95 -10.12 9.96 3.07
N GLY A 96 -9.82 8.71 3.44
CA GLY A 96 -9.80 7.52 2.58
C GLY A 96 -11.16 6.83 2.54
N ASP A 97 -11.38 5.93 1.60
CA ASP A 97 -12.56 5.05 1.63
C ASP A 97 -12.34 3.88 2.62
N ILE A 98 -13.36 3.10 2.94
CA ILE A 98 -13.27 1.93 3.83
C ILE A 98 -13.77 0.67 3.12
N GLN A 99 -13.22 -0.49 3.49
CA GLN A 99 -13.69 -1.78 2.96
C GLN A 99 -14.93 -2.29 3.69
N ASP A 100 -14.90 -2.25 5.03
CA ASP A 100 -15.95 -2.79 5.87
C ASP A 100 -16.01 -2.10 7.24
N TYR A 101 -17.03 -2.45 8.02
CA TYR A 101 -17.23 -1.93 9.38
C TYR A 101 -16.14 -2.35 10.36
N ALA A 102 -15.52 -3.51 10.18
CA ALA A 102 -14.44 -3.97 11.07
C ALA A 102 -13.17 -3.13 10.88
N PHE A 103 -12.85 -2.80 9.64
CA PHE A 103 -11.80 -1.88 9.25
C PHE A 103 -12.07 -0.48 9.83
N LEU A 104 -13.31 0.02 9.73
CA LEU A 104 -13.69 1.29 10.35
C LEU A 104 -13.47 1.29 11.87
N ALA A 105 -13.88 0.24 12.58
CA ALA A 105 -13.65 0.11 14.02
C ALA A 105 -12.16 0.13 14.38
N ARG A 106 -11.32 -0.53 13.56
CA ARG A 106 -9.86 -0.46 13.67
C ARG A 106 -9.35 0.97 13.48
N LEU A 107 -9.86 1.71 12.50
CA LEU A 107 -9.47 3.11 12.29
C LEU A 107 -9.91 4.04 13.43
N GLN A 108 -11.09 3.82 14.00
CA GLN A 108 -11.62 4.63 15.12
C GLN A 108 -10.76 4.49 16.39
N SER A 109 -10.21 3.31 16.64
CA SER A 109 -9.33 3.06 17.78
C SER A 109 -7.88 3.52 17.57
N ARG A 110 -7.45 3.72 16.32
CA ARG A 110 -6.10 4.17 16.00
C ARG A 110 -5.87 5.62 16.42
N LYS A 111 -4.71 5.83 17.05
CA LYS A 111 -4.20 7.15 17.43
C LYS A 111 -2.85 7.40 16.78
N ARG A 112 -2.66 8.62 16.26
CA ARG A 112 -1.38 9.12 15.74
C ARG A 112 -0.74 10.00 16.80
N ARG A 113 0.54 9.79 17.07
CA ARG A 113 1.31 10.67 17.95
C ARG A 113 1.86 11.84 17.17
N HIS A 114 1.58 13.05 17.62
CA HIS A 114 2.18 14.25 17.06
C HIS A 114 3.65 14.34 17.49
N TYR A 115 4.58 14.37 16.52
CA TYR A 115 6.02 14.33 16.79
C TYR A 115 6.48 15.43 17.76
N HIS A 116 6.08 16.69 17.51
CA HIS A 116 6.53 17.82 18.34
C HIS A 116 5.82 17.97 19.69
N GLN A 117 4.55 17.54 19.80
CA GLN A 117 3.73 17.83 20.98
C GLN A 117 3.54 16.61 21.88
N ALA A 118 4.01 15.43 21.44
CA ALA A 118 3.79 14.14 22.07
C ALA A 118 2.31 13.81 22.38
N ARG A 119 1.37 14.55 21.80
CA ARG A 119 -0.08 14.33 21.95
C ARG A 119 -0.54 13.24 21.00
N GLU A 120 -1.40 12.38 21.49
CA GLU A 120 -2.13 11.44 20.66
C GLU A 120 -3.38 12.09 20.09
N GLN A 121 -3.62 11.88 18.80
CA GLN A 121 -4.83 12.32 18.13
C GLN A 121 -5.46 11.16 17.36
N GLY A 122 -6.78 11.01 17.46
CA GLY A 122 -7.54 10.06 16.67
C GLY A 122 -7.52 10.40 15.17
N LEU A 123 -7.83 9.41 14.33
CA LEU A 123 -7.91 9.59 12.89
C LEU A 123 -9.12 10.41 12.45
N PHE A 124 -10.18 10.44 13.24
CA PHE A 124 -11.39 11.21 12.96
C PHE A 124 -11.52 12.36 13.96
N ARG A 125 -12.19 13.45 13.53
CA ARG A 125 -12.51 14.57 14.42
C ARG A 125 -13.41 14.12 15.57
N GLU A 126 -14.46 13.37 15.22
CA GLU A 126 -15.44 12.78 16.14
C GLU A 126 -15.56 11.29 15.83
N PRO A 127 -14.83 10.42 16.54
CA PRO A 127 -14.80 8.99 16.24
C PRO A 127 -16.18 8.33 16.31
N ALA A 128 -17.05 8.75 17.23
CA ALA A 128 -18.40 8.21 17.39
C ALA A 128 -19.28 8.42 16.15
N ASP A 129 -19.04 9.50 15.40
CA ASP A 129 -19.82 9.85 14.20
C ASP A 129 -19.13 9.41 12.89
N ALA A 130 -17.97 8.75 12.97
CA ALA A 130 -17.18 8.39 11.78
C ALA A 130 -17.97 7.55 10.77
N ALA A 131 -18.86 6.66 11.23
CA ALA A 131 -19.68 5.82 10.35
C ALA A 131 -20.61 6.65 9.43
N ARG A 132 -21.04 7.84 9.87
CA ARG A 132 -21.90 8.73 9.07
C ARG A 132 -21.16 9.40 7.91
N LEU A 133 -19.83 9.31 7.88
CA LEU A 133 -19.01 9.88 6.82
C LEU A 133 -18.96 9.01 5.57
N PHE A 134 -19.45 7.77 5.64
CA PHE A 134 -19.36 6.78 4.57
C PHE A 134 -20.74 6.38 4.04
N ASP A 135 -20.83 6.11 2.75
CA ASP A 135 -22.02 5.51 2.14
C ASP A 135 -22.02 3.97 2.25
N ALA A 136 -22.99 3.31 1.60
CA ALA A 136 -23.15 1.86 1.66
C ALA A 136 -21.98 1.12 0.99
N GLU A 137 -21.30 1.76 0.05
CA GLU A 137 -20.13 1.27 -0.68
C GLU A 137 -18.81 1.59 0.04
N GLY A 138 -18.87 2.27 1.20
CA GLY A 138 -17.70 2.64 1.99
C GLY A 138 -16.95 3.86 1.46
N GLN A 139 -17.52 4.62 0.52
CA GLN A 139 -16.92 5.85 0.01
C GLN A 139 -17.15 7.00 0.98
N GLN A 140 -16.08 7.76 1.25
CA GLN A 140 -16.19 8.88 2.18
C GLN A 140 -16.75 10.14 1.51
N GLN A 141 -17.77 10.73 2.12
CA GLN A 141 -18.29 12.04 1.75
C GLN A 141 -17.39 13.14 2.33
N LEU A 142 -16.47 13.64 1.51
CA LEU A 142 -15.54 14.69 1.92
C LEU A 142 -16.20 16.07 1.87
N SER A 143 -16.07 16.83 2.96
CA SER A 143 -16.61 18.20 3.06
C SER A 143 -15.78 19.24 2.31
N ASN A 144 -14.48 19.00 2.09
CA ASN A 144 -13.62 19.89 1.32
C ASN A 144 -13.70 19.53 -0.18
N PRO A 145 -14.22 20.42 -1.05
CA PRO A 145 -14.47 20.10 -2.45
C PRO A 145 -13.18 19.92 -3.27
N LEU A 146 -12.10 20.64 -2.92
CA LEU A 146 -10.81 20.51 -3.63
C LEU A 146 -10.15 19.16 -3.34
N LEU A 147 -10.20 18.73 -2.07
CA LEU A 147 -9.69 17.42 -1.69
C LEU A 147 -10.53 16.30 -2.32
N ALA A 148 -11.85 16.49 -2.42
CA ALA A 148 -12.73 15.57 -3.11
C ALA A 148 -12.40 15.44 -4.60
N SER A 149 -12.16 16.55 -5.30
CA SER A 149 -11.91 16.54 -6.75
C SER A 149 -10.50 16.14 -7.14
N TRP A 150 -9.48 16.53 -6.36
CA TRP A 150 -8.06 16.36 -6.74
C TRP A 150 -7.34 15.27 -5.94
N GLY A 151 -7.93 14.82 -4.83
CA GLY A 151 -7.28 13.92 -3.89
C GLY A 151 -7.32 12.44 -4.26
N LYS A 152 -7.93 12.04 -5.39
CA LYS A 152 -8.21 10.62 -5.70
C LYS A 152 -7.00 9.69 -5.51
N LEU A 153 -5.84 10.02 -6.08
CA LEU A 153 -4.62 9.22 -5.94
C LEU A 153 -4.13 9.13 -4.48
N GLY A 154 -4.22 10.23 -3.73
CA GLY A 154 -3.84 10.25 -2.31
C GLY A 154 -4.84 9.50 -1.43
N ARG A 155 -6.12 9.44 -1.83
CA ARG A 155 -7.17 8.68 -1.16
C ARG A 155 -6.88 7.19 -1.23
N ASP A 156 -6.63 6.68 -2.44
CA ASP A 156 -6.30 5.28 -2.69
C ASP A 156 -5.04 4.86 -1.91
N HIS A 157 -4.04 5.74 -1.85
CA HIS A 157 -2.81 5.45 -1.12
C HIS A 157 -2.97 5.54 0.40
N LEU A 158 -3.72 6.51 0.92
CA LEU A 158 -3.98 6.63 2.36
C LEU A 158 -4.68 5.38 2.90
N TYR A 159 -5.59 4.81 2.10
CA TYR A 159 -6.24 3.54 2.40
C TYR A 159 -5.21 2.42 2.60
N LEU A 160 -4.24 2.28 1.69
CA LEU A 160 -3.18 1.25 1.77
C LEU A 160 -2.24 1.42 2.98
N LEU A 161 -2.11 2.63 3.52
CA LEU A 161 -1.28 2.91 4.70
C LEU A 161 -2.02 2.72 6.04
N SER A 162 -3.34 2.49 6.01
CA SER A 162 -4.24 2.51 7.19
C SER A 162 -4.77 1.12 7.56
#